data_AF-A0A497RJG6-F1
#
_entry.id   AF-A0A497RJG6-F1
#
_cell.length_a   1.000
_cell.length_b   1.000
_cell.length_c   1.000
_cell.angle_alpha   90.00
_cell.angle_beta   90.00
_cell.angle_gamma   90.00
#
_symmetry.space_group_name_H-M   'P 1'
#
loop_
_entity.id
_entity.type
_entity.pdbx_description
1 polymer ?
#
loop_
_entity_poly.entity_id
_entity_poly.type
_entity_poly.pdbx_seq_one_letter_code
_entity_poly.pdbx_strand_id
1 'polypeptide(L)' 'MDLSEKLSELEKSILEYLKRQPNSFKWVLGKKVYTKELTIEKFLRDEEFRKMIVKEAVLLAIDLFEKGD' A
#
# COMPACT_ATOMS: atom_id res chain seq x y z
N MET A 1 -6.67 7.14 -19.12
CA MET A 1 -5.24 6.77 -19.01
C MET A 1 -5.11 5.92 -17.77
N ASP A 2 -4.76 4.64 -17.93
CA ASP A 2 -4.56 3.73 -16.80
C ASP A 2 -3.25 4.12 -16.10
N LEU A 3 -3.35 4.62 -14.86
CA LEU A 3 -2.19 5.06 -14.09
C LEU A 3 -1.32 3.87 -13.63
N SER A 4 -1.81 2.62 -13.76
CA SER A 4 -1.08 1.42 -13.32
C SER A 4 0.09 1.04 -14.23
N GLU A 5 0.14 1.51 -15.47
CA GLU A 5 1.21 1.20 -16.43
C GLU A 5 2.59 1.75 -16.00
N LYS A 6 2.62 2.75 -15.11
CA LYS A 6 3.84 3.38 -14.60
C LYS A 6 4.32 2.83 -13.26
N LEU A 7 3.63 1.85 -12.69
CA LEU A 7 3.99 1.26 -11.40
C LEU A 7 5.12 0.23 -11.56
N SER A 8 6.04 0.21 -10.61
CA SER A 8 7.00 -0.88 -10.43
C SER A 8 6.30 -2.19 -10.06
N GLU A 9 7.00 -3.32 -10.19
CA GLU A 9 6.45 -4.64 -9.83
C GLU A 9 6.04 -4.75 -8.35
N LEU A 10 6.79 -4.12 -7.46
CA LEU A 10 6.42 -4.05 -6.03
C LEU A 10 5.14 -3.23 -5.84
N GLU A 11 5.04 -2.07 -6.48
CA GLU A 11 3.83 -1.23 -6.39
C GLU A 11 2.60 -1.94 -6.99
N LYS A 12 2.76 -2.70 -8.08
CA LYS A 12 1.70 -3.55 -8.65
C LYS A 12 1.26 -4.61 -7.65
N SER A 13 2.20 -5.30 -7.01
CA SER A 13 1.92 -6.33 -6.01
C SER A 13 1.16 -5.76 -4.81
N ILE A 14 1.55 -4.57 -4.33
CA ILE A 14 0.85 -3.85 -3.27
C ILE A 14 -0.56 -3.46 -3.73
N LEU A 15 -0.72 -2.92 -4.94
CA LEU A 15 -2.03 -2.55 -5.47
C LEU A 15 -2.97 -3.75 -5.61
N GLU A 16 -2.46 -4.89 -6.06
CA GLU A 16 -3.22 -6.14 -6.12
C GLU A 16 -3.63 -6.65 -4.73
N TYR A 17 -2.74 -6.53 -3.75
CA TYR A 17 -3.08 -6.83 -2.35
C TYR A 17 -4.21 -5.91 -1.85
N LEU A 18 -4.11 -4.60 -2.07
CA LEU A 18 -5.15 -3.64 -1.69
C LEU A 18 -6.49 -3.93 -2.37
N LYS A 19 -6.49 -4.30 -3.66
CA LYS A 19 -7.70 -4.66 -4.41
C LYS A 19 -8.40 -5.92 -3.88
N ARG A 20 -7.64 -6.90 -3.35
CA ARG A 20 -8.16 -8.15 -2.79
C ARG A 20 -8.78 -8.00 -1.40
N GLN A 21 -8.53 -6.89 -0.71
CA GLN A 21 -9.10 -6.64 0.62
C GLN A 21 -10.64 -6.61 0.59
N PRO A 22 -11.33 -7.01 1.67
CA PRO A 22 -12.78 -6.86 1.77
C PRO A 22 -13.18 -5.37 1.80
N ASN A 23 -14.42 -5.04 1.43
CA ASN A 23 -14.91 -3.65 1.43
C ASN A 23 -14.95 -3.02 2.83
N SER A 24 -14.96 -3.83 3.90
CA SER A 24 -14.84 -3.37 5.28
C SER A 24 -13.41 -3.01 5.69
N PHE A 25 -12.42 -3.28 4.84
CA PHE A 25 -11.03 -2.99 5.12
C PHE A 25 -10.83 -1.51 5.39
N LYS A 26 -10.23 -1.24 6.54
CA LYS A 26 -9.85 0.08 6.99
C LYS A 26 -8.59 -0.02 7.82
N TRP A 27 -7.77 1.02 7.75
CA TRP A 27 -6.57 1.13 8.58
C TRP A 27 -6.42 2.56 9.07
N VAL A 28 -5.58 2.74 10.08
CA VAL A 28 -5.43 4.01 10.79
C VAL A 28 -3.99 4.49 10.64
N LEU A 29 -3.82 5.74 10.22
CA LEU A 29 -2.54 6.45 10.22
C LEU A 29 -2.70 7.74 11.03
N GLY A 30 -2.13 7.73 12.24
CA GLY A 30 -2.35 8.79 13.23
C GLY A 30 -3.83 8.90 13.60
N LYS A 31 -4.46 10.03 13.27
CA LYS A 31 -5.90 10.28 13.54
C LYS A 31 -6.79 10.03 12.31
N LYS A 32 -6.22 9.62 11.17
CA LYS A 32 -6.96 9.41 9.93
C LYS A 32 -7.28 7.94 9.74
N VAL A 33 -8.52 7.66 9.36
CA VAL A 33 -8.99 6.33 8.94
C VAL A 33 -9.00 6.29 7.41
N TYR A 34 -8.38 5.28 6.83
CA TYR A 34 -8.32 5.04 5.40
C TYR A 34 -9.12 3.80 5.06
N THR A 35 -10.14 3.94 4.21
CA THR A 35 -10.85 2.78 3.64
C THR A 35 -10.05 2.16 2.51
N LYS A 36 -10.44 0.97 2.06
CA LYS A 36 -9.90 0.34 0.85
C LYS A 36 -9.89 1.29 -0.34
N GLU A 37 -11.02 1.90 -0.66
CA GLU A 37 -11.22 2.76 -1.84
C GLU A 37 -10.32 3.99 -1.75
N LEU A 38 -10.31 4.67 -0.60
CA LEU A 38 -9.48 5.84 -0.37
C LEU A 38 -7.98 5.51 -0.43
N THR A 39 -7.59 4.34 0.06
CA THR A 39 -6.19 3.88 0.01
C THR A 39 -5.76 3.64 -1.42
N ILE A 40 -6.58 2.94 -2.22
CA ILE A 40 -6.29 2.68 -3.63
C ILE A 40 -6.24 3.98 -4.42
N GLU A 41 -7.19 4.89 -4.21
CA GLU A 41 -7.23 6.19 -4.87
C GLU A 41 -5.94 6.98 -4.61
N LYS A 42 -5.55 7.11 -3.34
CA LYS A 42 -4.31 7.80 -2.96
C LYS A 42 -3.08 7.09 -3.47
N PHE A 43 -3.02 5.76 -3.38
CA PHE A 43 -1.89 5.00 -3.91
C PHE A 43 -1.67 5.28 -5.41
N LEU A 44 -2.73 5.39 -6.20
CA LEU A 44 -2.63 5.67 -7.63
C LEU A 44 -2.32 7.13 -7.97
N ARG A 45 -2.81 8.09 -7.17
CA ARG A 45 -2.81 9.52 -7.52
C ARG A 45 -1.84 10.38 -6.71
N ASP A 46 -1.42 9.93 -5.54
CA ASP A 46 -0.55 10.63 -4.60
C ASP A 46 0.78 9.88 -4.49
N GLU A 47 1.81 10.43 -5.13
CA GLU A 47 3.15 9.82 -5.19
C GLU A 47 3.80 9.72 -3.81
N GLU A 48 3.66 10.73 -2.96
CA GLU A 48 4.24 10.72 -1.62
C GLU A 48 3.56 9.68 -0.73
N PHE A 49 2.23 9.57 -0.84
CA PHE A 49 1.49 8.50 -0.18
C PHE A 49 1.92 7.12 -0.67
N ARG A 50 2.09 6.95 -1.98
CA ARG A 50 2.55 5.68 -2.57
C ARG A 50 3.95 5.31 -2.08
N LYS A 51 4.90 6.24 -2.12
CA LYS A 51 6.27 6.04 -1.61
C LYS A 51 6.28 5.64 -0.14
N MET A 52 5.44 6.26 0.69
CA MET A 52 5.29 5.89 2.09
C MET A 52 4.82 4.44 2.24
N ILE A 53 3.75 4.02 1.54
CA ILE A 53 3.26 2.64 1.60
C ILE A 53 4.33 1.64 1.16
N VAL A 54 5.05 1.94 0.07
CA VAL A 54 6.14 1.09 -0.42
C VAL A 54 7.24 0.96 0.62
N LYS A 55 7.65 2.07 1.25
CA LYS A 55 8.68 2.07 2.29
C LYS A 55 8.27 1.20 3.48
N GLU A 56 7.05 1.37 3.99
CA GLU A 56 6.57 0.58 5.12
C GLU A 56 6.45 -0.91 4.77
N ALA A 57 6.00 -1.25 3.55
CA ALA A 57 5.95 -2.64 3.09
C ALA A 57 7.34 -3.29 3.05
N VAL A 58 8.37 -2.55 2.60
CA VAL A 58 9.76 -3.02 2.56
C VAL A 58 10.32 -3.18 3.98
N LEU A 59 10.11 -2.21 4.87
CA LEU A 59 10.58 -2.30 6.25
C LEU A 59 9.96 -3.49 6.98
N LEU A 60 8.65 -3.70 6.83
CA LEU A 60 7.98 -4.87 7.40
C LEU A 60 8.54 -6.19 6.84
N ALA A 61 8.89 -6.24 5.55
CA ALA A 61 9.52 -7.41 4.97
C ALA A 61 10.92 -7.66 5.56
N ILE A 62 11.73 -6.61 5.74
CA ILE A 62 13.05 -6.72 6.38
C ILE A 62 12.91 -7.21 7.82
N ASP A 63 11.99 -6.63 8.60
CA ASP A 63 11.72 -7.03 9.99
C ASP A 63 11.35 -8.52 10.11
N LEU A 64 10.67 -9.09 9.12
CA LEU A 64 10.33 -10.53 9.11
C LEU A 64 11.58 -11.41 8.99
N PHE A 65 12.62 -10.97 8.29
CA PHE A 65 13.88 -11.71 8.19
C PHE A 65 14.79 -11.48 9.39
N GLU A 66 14.76 -10.30 10.01
CA GLU A 66 15.54 -9.99 11.22
C GLU A 66 15.00 -10.71 12.47
N LYS A 67 13.72 -11.04 12.48
CA LYS A 67 13.07 -11.82 13.55
C LYS A 67 13.07 -13.33 13.31
N GLY A 68 13.89 -13.84 12.39
CA GLY A 68 14.15 -15.27 12.29
C GLY A 68 15.00 -15.73 13.47
N ASP A 69 14.38 -16.46 14.41
CA ASP A 69 14.92 -17.16 15.60
C ASP A 69 16.25 -16.68 16.23
#